data_AF-A0A062BZV7-F1
#
_entry.id   AF-A0A062BZV7-F1
#
_cell.length_a   1.000
_cell.length_b   1.000
_cell.length_c   1.000
_cell.angle_alpha   90.00
_cell.angle_beta   90.00
_cell.angle_gamma   90.00
#
_symmetry.space_group_name_H-M   'P 1'
#
loop_
_entity.id
_entity.type
_entity.pdbx_description
1 polymer ?
#
loop_
_entity_poly.entity_id
_entity_poly.type
_entity_poly.pdbx_seq_one_letter_code
_entity_poly.pdbx_strand_id
1 'polypeptide(L)'
;MLADTDEENLAAHTAKQYQRNAAKLIAYVFDCHEIDIVSQAMQVQSQRYDVPVFPIAKEDHQKTYATLLNVFLEIYRIVMQGADFPAHFQSVDQEDFYFYSGFHHQTEKQHIQFDMQNYLAKYPIIPALSKMLADFELEEDSEYRKRVRENRNQAIRKLEERNKDKRHLERTRLASYGLAIGMLLFIAQTGANLDTAQQLQLDTMEILPSTQGRRFSGTKSRAGDKIVRPEFGVKFEPVFRKILELREWYVQDEACDFVFPLRNEIQQLGPVSNGRLQLIKKFLQRIFPKMAWITPQEWRKHVSSQYVELSDGDLLLEAEVMGHSLDTARNNYARTSFKDAAQQISQFFNELREVAVAQTRTVERIPVQTLDETVDVQTLPVGACTTTNLQPEKTLGFTKQAPTPNCQQFEHCLFCQHYAVHADDEDVRKLLSLKSLLGYIKQKATDLIKWEQQFGVVLHRIDEVLNDLSDTYENLRDRIFSIQEEVESGDLHAYWLNHFELLLDLGWIS
;
A
#
# COMPACT_ATOMS: atom_id res chain seq x y z
N MET A 1 36.89 37.11 5.42
CA MET A 1 35.84 37.34 4.40
C MET A 1 35.49 35.97 3.85
N LEU A 2 34.52 35.22 4.36
CA LEU A 2 33.20 35.57 4.86
C LEU A 2 32.89 34.71 6.10
N ALA A 3 32.55 35.39 7.20
CA ALA A 3 31.61 34.89 8.20
C ALA A 3 30.31 35.67 7.96
N ASP A 4 29.18 35.11 8.39
CA ASP A 4 27.78 35.53 8.16
C ASP A 4 27.14 35.05 6.85
N THR A 5 26.60 33.84 6.92
CA THR A 5 25.29 33.52 6.37
C THR A 5 24.57 32.65 7.39
N ASP A 6 23.36 33.06 7.78
CA ASP A 6 22.37 32.17 8.39
C ASP A 6 22.40 30.81 7.69
N GLU A 7 22.38 29.70 8.45
CA GLU A 7 22.48 28.33 7.92
C GLU A 7 21.33 28.01 6.94
N GLU A 8 21.45 28.43 5.69
CA GLU A 8 20.79 27.83 4.54
C GLU A 8 21.33 26.40 4.42
N ASN A 9 20.64 25.46 5.06
CA ASN A 9 20.96 24.04 4.97
C ASN A 9 20.87 23.59 3.50
N LEU A 10 22.02 23.42 2.87
CA LEU A 10 22.14 22.93 1.50
C LEU A 10 21.65 21.46 1.43
N ALA A 11 20.59 21.20 0.65
CA ALA A 11 20.03 19.86 0.51
C ALA A 11 21.08 18.82 0.07
N ALA A 12 21.01 17.60 0.59
CA ALA A 12 22.04 16.58 0.38
C ALA A 12 22.19 16.21 -1.11
N HIS A 13 21.08 16.18 -1.87
CA HIS A 13 21.11 16.00 -3.32
C HIS A 13 21.81 17.16 -4.04
N THR A 14 21.49 18.41 -3.69
CA THR A 14 22.10 19.62 -4.27
C THR A 14 23.60 19.68 -3.95
N ALA A 15 23.99 19.35 -2.72
CA ALA A 15 25.37 19.24 -2.28
C ALA A 15 26.13 18.14 -3.06
N LYS A 16 25.50 16.96 -3.24
CA LYS A 16 26.08 15.84 -4.02
C LYS A 16 26.22 16.20 -5.50
N GLN A 17 25.28 16.94 -6.07
CA GLN A 17 25.35 17.41 -7.45
C GLN A 17 26.43 18.48 -7.64
N TYR A 18 26.61 19.40 -6.68
CA TYR A 18 27.74 20.33 -6.70
C TYR A 18 29.07 19.62 -6.51
N GLN A 19 29.17 18.64 -5.59
CA GLN A 19 30.38 17.81 -5.44
C GLN A 19 30.72 17.10 -6.75
N ARG A 20 29.72 16.54 -7.45
CA ARG A 20 29.93 15.86 -8.73
C ARG A 20 30.35 16.83 -9.84
N ASN A 21 29.72 18.00 -9.94
CA ASN A 21 30.09 19.01 -10.93
C ASN A 21 31.48 19.58 -10.67
N ALA A 22 31.85 19.80 -9.40
CA ALA A 22 33.19 20.19 -9.00
C ALA A 22 34.21 19.08 -9.33
N ALA A 23 33.90 17.81 -9.04
CA ALA A 23 34.76 16.68 -9.40
C ALA A 23 35.00 16.59 -10.91
N LYS A 24 33.98 16.83 -11.73
CA LYS A 24 34.11 16.90 -13.20
C LYS A 24 34.97 18.06 -13.67
N LEU A 25 34.81 19.25 -13.07
CA LEU A 25 35.62 20.42 -13.40
C LEU A 25 37.09 20.19 -13.02
N ILE A 26 37.35 19.63 -11.85
CA ILE A 26 38.69 19.27 -11.38
C ILE A 26 39.29 18.20 -12.29
N ALA A 27 38.55 17.13 -12.60
CA ALA A 27 38.96 16.09 -13.53
C ALA A 27 39.37 16.65 -14.91
N TYR A 28 38.59 17.63 -15.41
CA TYR A 28 38.90 18.32 -16.66
C TYR A 28 40.15 19.21 -16.58
N VAL A 29 40.31 19.95 -15.48
CA VAL A 29 41.46 20.88 -15.30
C VAL A 29 42.78 20.12 -15.09
N PHE A 30 42.73 18.97 -14.43
CA PHE A 30 43.92 18.19 -14.05
C PHE A 30 44.15 16.94 -14.91
N ASP A 31 43.39 16.78 -16.00
CA ASP A 31 43.46 15.66 -16.95
C ASP A 31 43.48 14.28 -16.26
N CYS A 32 42.53 14.08 -15.33
CA CYS A 32 42.38 12.83 -14.57
C CYS A 32 40.93 12.33 -14.61
N HIS A 33 40.67 11.10 -14.15
CA HIS A 33 39.31 10.57 -14.15
C HIS A 33 38.49 11.08 -12.94
N GLU A 34 37.21 11.36 -13.16
CA GLU A 34 36.25 11.78 -12.12
C GLU A 34 36.28 10.83 -10.91
N ILE A 35 36.48 9.52 -11.16
CA ILE A 35 36.49 8.49 -10.12
C ILE A 35 37.67 8.61 -9.14
N ASP A 36 38.80 9.16 -9.60
CA ASP A 36 40.00 9.35 -8.77
C ASP A 36 39.83 10.51 -7.78
N ILE A 37 39.07 11.55 -8.18
CA ILE A 37 38.72 12.68 -7.32
C ILE A 37 37.62 12.27 -6.31
N VAL A 38 36.62 11.54 -6.80
CA VAL A 38 35.43 11.12 -6.02
C VAL A 38 35.76 10.07 -4.94
N SER A 39 36.85 9.32 -5.12
CA SER A 39 37.34 8.33 -4.14
C SER A 39 38.22 8.92 -3.03
N GLN A 40 38.81 10.10 -3.25
CA GLN A 40 39.69 10.78 -2.30
C GLN A 40 38.97 11.85 -1.47
N ALA A 41 37.77 12.27 -1.90
CA ALA A 41 36.96 13.28 -1.22
C ALA A 41 35.83 12.65 -0.37
N MET A 42 35.56 13.24 0.80
CA MET A 42 34.41 12.87 1.63
C MET A 42 33.11 13.18 0.89
N GLN A 43 32.31 12.16 0.63
CA GLN A 43 31.02 12.32 -0.04
C GLN A 43 29.92 12.67 0.96
N VAL A 44 29.03 13.56 0.55
CA VAL A 44 27.76 13.79 1.25
C VAL A 44 26.97 12.49 1.22
N GLN A 45 26.80 11.85 2.38
CA GLN A 45 25.99 10.66 2.54
C GLN A 45 24.53 11.08 2.75
N SER A 46 23.61 10.60 1.91
CA SER A 46 22.19 10.64 2.24
C SER A 46 21.93 9.63 3.36
N GLN A 47 21.21 10.04 4.41
CA GLN A 47 20.61 9.08 5.32
C GLN A 47 19.56 8.30 4.53
N ARG A 48 19.88 7.06 4.16
CA ARG A 48 18.94 6.18 3.47
C ARG A 48 17.83 5.79 4.43
N TYR A 49 16.64 6.33 4.21
CA TYR A 49 15.41 5.77 4.74
C TYR A 49 14.85 4.82 3.70
N ASP A 50 14.74 3.53 4.03
CA ASP A 50 14.02 2.58 3.17
C ASP A 50 12.57 3.09 3.04
N VAL A 51 12.17 3.38 1.80
CA VAL A 51 10.87 3.98 1.50
C VAL A 51 9.83 2.87 1.37
N PRO A 52 8.80 2.84 2.22
CA PRO A 52 7.70 1.91 2.05
C PRO A 52 6.80 2.31 0.89
N VAL A 53 6.35 1.32 0.12
CA VAL A 53 5.18 1.45 -0.74
C VAL A 53 3.93 1.36 0.14
N PHE A 54 3.27 2.50 0.41
CA PHE A 54 2.01 2.57 1.17
C PHE A 54 0.82 1.90 0.43
N PRO A 55 -0.31 1.59 1.10
CA PRO A 55 -1.07 0.33 1.02
C PRO A 55 -2.02 0.18 -0.19
N ILE A 56 -1.91 1.05 -1.18
CA ILE A 56 -2.55 0.86 -2.49
C ILE A 56 -1.43 0.70 -3.50
N ALA A 57 -1.45 -0.38 -4.27
CA ALA A 57 -0.35 -0.71 -5.16
C ALA A 57 -0.01 0.48 -6.08
N LYS A 58 1.26 0.65 -6.42
CA LYS A 58 1.70 1.62 -7.45
C LYS A 58 0.90 1.45 -8.74
N GLU A 59 0.51 0.21 -9.04
CA GLU A 59 -0.36 -0.17 -10.15
C GLU A 59 -1.75 0.48 -10.05
N ASP A 60 -2.40 0.45 -8.89
CA ASP A 60 -3.73 1.04 -8.68
C ASP A 60 -3.70 2.57 -8.84
N HIS A 61 -2.64 3.24 -8.38
CA HIS A 61 -2.43 4.67 -8.62
C HIS A 61 -2.33 4.95 -10.13
N GLN A 62 -1.54 4.16 -10.86
CA GLN A 62 -1.38 4.32 -12.31
C GLN A 62 -2.70 4.08 -13.06
N LYS A 63 -3.42 3.00 -12.74
CA LYS A 63 -4.73 2.67 -13.34
C LYS A 63 -5.77 3.74 -13.05
N THR A 64 -5.84 4.22 -11.81
CA THR A 64 -6.77 5.28 -11.39
C THR A 64 -6.45 6.58 -12.13
N TYR A 65 -5.18 6.98 -12.20
CA TYR A 65 -4.77 8.19 -12.91
C TYR A 65 -5.15 8.14 -14.39
N ALA A 66 -4.84 7.03 -15.07
CA ALA A 66 -5.17 6.85 -16.48
C ALA A 66 -6.69 6.82 -16.72
N THR A 67 -7.46 6.17 -15.83
CA THR A 67 -8.94 6.18 -15.90
C THR A 67 -9.50 7.59 -15.74
N LEU A 68 -9.03 8.36 -14.75
CA LEU A 68 -9.44 9.76 -14.56
C LEU A 68 -9.09 10.62 -15.78
N LEU A 69 -7.91 10.43 -16.38
CA LEU A 69 -7.51 11.13 -17.58
C LEU A 69 -8.40 10.79 -18.77
N ASN A 70 -8.73 9.52 -18.99
CA ASN A 70 -9.64 9.08 -20.06
C ASN A 70 -11.02 9.74 -19.90
N VAL A 71 -11.59 9.72 -18.70
CA VAL A 71 -12.88 10.37 -18.41
C VAL A 71 -12.80 11.87 -18.65
N PHE A 72 -11.72 12.53 -18.20
CA PHE A 72 -11.52 13.97 -18.42
C PHE A 72 -11.44 14.32 -19.90
N LEU A 73 -10.67 13.55 -20.69
CA LEU A 73 -10.52 13.77 -22.13
C LEU A 73 -11.84 13.57 -22.87
N GLU A 74 -12.66 12.60 -22.45
CA GLU A 74 -13.99 12.39 -23.01
C GLU A 74 -14.95 13.54 -22.67
N ILE A 75 -14.92 14.01 -21.42
CA ILE A 75 -15.66 15.22 -21.01
C ILE A 75 -15.24 16.41 -21.88
N TYR A 76 -13.94 16.59 -22.08
CA TYR A 76 -13.40 17.66 -22.92
C TYR A 76 -13.86 17.52 -24.39
N ARG A 77 -13.88 16.31 -24.95
CA ARG A 77 -14.43 16.03 -26.29
C ARG A 77 -15.89 16.48 -26.41
N ILE A 78 -16.72 16.10 -25.45
CA ILE A 78 -18.13 16.51 -25.45
C ILE A 78 -18.27 18.01 -25.28
N VAL A 79 -17.69 18.58 -24.21
CA VAL A 79 -17.96 19.98 -23.83
C VAL A 79 -17.25 20.97 -24.74
N MET A 80 -15.93 20.82 -24.92
CA MET A 80 -15.11 21.81 -25.62
C MET A 80 -15.15 21.64 -27.13
N GLN A 81 -15.13 20.39 -27.63
CA GLN A 81 -15.19 20.13 -29.07
C GLN A 81 -16.64 20.07 -29.58
N GLY A 82 -17.62 20.27 -28.70
CA GLY A 82 -19.04 20.27 -29.04
C GLY A 82 -19.52 18.92 -29.57
N ALA A 83 -18.84 17.83 -29.26
CA ALA A 83 -19.20 16.53 -29.79
C ALA A 83 -20.53 16.03 -29.20
N ASP A 84 -21.12 15.06 -29.89
CA ASP A 84 -22.42 14.51 -29.54
C ASP A 84 -22.31 13.44 -28.45
N PHE A 85 -23.33 13.43 -27.57
CA PHE A 85 -23.61 12.36 -26.62
C PHE A 85 -23.99 11.06 -27.37
N PRO A 86 -23.84 9.88 -26.73
CA PRO A 86 -23.38 9.68 -25.36
C PRO A 86 -21.88 9.94 -25.18
N ALA A 87 -21.48 10.30 -23.96
CA ALA A 87 -20.07 10.31 -23.60
C ALA A 87 -19.62 8.87 -23.30
N HIS A 88 -18.53 8.41 -23.91
CA HIS A 88 -17.98 7.08 -23.71
C HIS A 88 -16.88 7.12 -22.65
N PHE A 89 -17.24 6.76 -21.42
CA PHE A 89 -16.28 6.64 -20.32
C PHE A 89 -15.72 5.23 -20.29
N GLN A 90 -14.40 5.13 -20.28
CA GLN A 90 -13.68 3.86 -20.30
C GLN A 90 -12.62 3.81 -19.19
N SER A 91 -12.62 2.74 -18.40
CA SER A 91 -11.56 2.45 -17.43
C SER A 91 -10.39 1.69 -18.06
N VAL A 92 -9.24 1.68 -17.38
CA VAL A 92 -8.08 0.87 -17.80
C VAL A 92 -8.40 -0.63 -17.78
N ASP A 93 -9.31 -1.07 -16.89
CA ASP A 93 -9.78 -2.45 -16.79
C ASP A 93 -10.87 -2.80 -17.83
N GLN A 94 -10.97 -1.99 -18.90
CA GLN A 94 -11.89 -2.16 -20.03
C GLN A 94 -13.37 -2.15 -19.63
N GLU A 95 -13.72 -1.44 -18.55
CA GLU A 95 -15.12 -1.19 -18.23
C GLU A 95 -15.61 -0.01 -19.07
N ASP A 96 -16.65 -0.24 -19.88
CA ASP A 96 -17.27 0.78 -20.73
C ASP A 96 -18.57 1.29 -20.12
N PHE A 97 -18.76 2.61 -20.16
CA PHE A 97 -19.99 3.26 -19.73
C PHE A 97 -20.39 4.38 -20.68
N TYR A 98 -21.59 4.28 -21.26
CA TYR A 98 -22.14 5.29 -22.16
C TYR A 98 -23.04 6.27 -21.39
N PHE A 99 -22.51 7.44 -21.08
CA PHE A 99 -23.25 8.48 -20.38
C PHE A 99 -24.16 9.25 -21.34
N TYR A 100 -25.45 8.98 -21.26
CA TYR A 100 -26.47 9.77 -21.95
C TYR A 100 -26.83 11.02 -21.13
N SER A 101 -27.16 10.88 -19.85
CA SER A 101 -27.54 11.98 -18.94
C SER A 101 -27.17 11.64 -17.49
N GLY A 102 -27.13 12.64 -16.61
CA GLY A 102 -26.81 12.44 -15.20
C GLY A 102 -27.85 11.63 -14.43
N PHE A 103 -27.40 10.99 -13.34
CA PHE A 103 -28.26 10.26 -12.42
C PHE A 103 -29.16 11.25 -11.71
N HIS A 104 -30.41 11.37 -12.16
CA HIS A 104 -31.40 12.00 -11.32
C HIS A 104 -31.66 10.99 -10.20
N HIS A 105 -31.37 11.37 -8.95
CA HIS A 105 -32.10 10.77 -7.85
C HIS A 105 -33.57 10.98 -8.21
N GLN A 106 -34.23 9.93 -8.68
CA GLN A 106 -35.67 9.92 -8.79
C GLN A 106 -36.19 9.96 -7.36
N THR A 107 -36.21 11.16 -6.78
CA THR A 107 -37.10 11.50 -5.67
C THR A 107 -38.50 11.49 -6.23
N GLU A 108 -39.00 10.27 -6.42
CA GLU A 108 -40.39 9.82 -6.44
C GLU A 108 -40.43 8.50 -7.22
N LYS A 109 -40.55 7.40 -6.45
CA LYS A 109 -40.88 6.06 -6.95
C LYS A 109 -42.32 5.99 -7.48
N GLN A 110 -42.76 6.98 -8.26
CA GLN A 110 -44.06 6.96 -8.89
C GLN A 110 -43.88 6.50 -10.34
N HIS A 111 -43.84 5.18 -10.48
CA HIS A 111 -44.00 4.45 -11.75
C HIS A 111 -42.82 4.42 -12.74
N ILE A 112 -41.66 3.87 -12.37
CA ILE A 112 -40.65 3.48 -13.38
C ILE A 112 -40.34 2.00 -13.26
N GLN A 113 -41.01 1.22 -14.11
CA GLN A 113 -40.86 -0.23 -14.19
C GLN A 113 -39.61 -0.65 -14.99
N PHE A 114 -39.02 0.26 -15.77
CA PHE A 114 -37.84 0.04 -16.60
C PHE A 114 -36.77 1.09 -16.31
N ASP A 115 -35.62 0.68 -15.77
CA ASP A 115 -34.47 1.56 -15.57
C ASP A 115 -33.74 1.82 -16.89
N MET A 116 -34.31 2.75 -17.66
CA MET A 116 -33.82 3.14 -18.97
C MET A 116 -32.40 3.70 -18.94
N GLN A 117 -32.01 4.38 -17.85
CA GLN A 117 -30.70 5.01 -17.77
C GLN A 117 -29.60 3.96 -17.64
N ASN A 118 -29.76 3.00 -16.72
CA ASN A 118 -28.81 1.89 -16.57
C ASN A 118 -28.83 0.95 -17.79
N TYR A 119 -29.98 0.77 -18.44
CA TYR A 119 -30.06 -0.04 -19.67
C TYR A 119 -29.30 0.61 -20.83
N LEU A 120 -29.54 1.89 -21.12
CA LEU A 120 -28.88 2.60 -22.22
C LEU A 120 -27.38 2.76 -22.00
N ALA A 121 -26.92 2.85 -20.74
CA ALA A 121 -25.50 2.99 -20.41
C ALA A 121 -24.60 1.84 -20.93
N LYS A 122 -25.19 0.72 -21.34
CA LYS A 122 -24.50 -0.44 -21.91
C LYS A 122 -24.28 -0.35 -23.42
N TYR A 123 -24.87 0.66 -24.08
CA TYR A 123 -24.94 0.72 -25.54
C TYR A 123 -24.43 2.07 -26.10
N PRO A 124 -23.57 2.06 -27.14
CA PRO A 124 -23.07 3.28 -27.79
C PRO A 124 -24.16 4.05 -28.54
N ILE A 125 -25.24 3.36 -28.92
CA ILE A 125 -26.39 3.91 -29.63
C ILE A 125 -27.65 3.38 -28.96
N ILE A 126 -28.70 4.20 -28.87
CA ILE A 126 -30.01 3.78 -28.36
C ILE A 126 -30.50 2.56 -29.17
N PRO A 127 -30.68 1.38 -28.55
CA PRO A 127 -31.06 0.17 -29.26
C PRO A 127 -32.37 0.30 -30.03
N ALA A 128 -32.54 -0.51 -31.08
CA ALA A 128 -33.81 -0.63 -31.78
C ALA A 128 -34.90 -1.15 -30.83
N LEU A 129 -36.16 -0.75 -31.06
CA LEU A 129 -37.27 -1.17 -30.20
C LEU A 129 -37.37 -2.70 -30.10
N SER A 130 -37.18 -3.43 -31.20
CA SER A 130 -37.18 -4.89 -31.22
C SER A 130 -36.15 -5.49 -30.26
N LYS A 131 -34.92 -4.95 -30.25
CA LYS A 131 -33.88 -5.38 -29.32
C LYS A 131 -34.24 -5.08 -27.87
N MET A 132 -34.77 -3.90 -27.60
CA MET A 132 -35.21 -3.54 -26.23
C MET A 132 -36.29 -4.47 -25.71
N LEU A 133 -37.29 -4.81 -26.55
CA LEU A 133 -38.36 -5.71 -26.17
C LEU A 133 -37.84 -7.13 -25.89
N ALA A 134 -36.89 -7.60 -26.70
CA ALA A 134 -36.22 -8.89 -26.48
C ALA A 134 -35.41 -8.90 -25.18
N ASP A 135 -34.60 -7.86 -24.92
CA ASP A 135 -33.78 -7.77 -23.70
C ASP A 135 -34.63 -7.66 -22.41
N PHE A 136 -35.87 -7.16 -22.50
CA PHE A 136 -36.82 -7.08 -21.38
C PHE A 136 -37.80 -8.26 -21.32
N GLU A 137 -37.68 -9.25 -22.20
CA GLU A 137 -38.52 -10.46 -22.24
C GLU A 137 -40.04 -10.14 -22.32
N LEU A 138 -40.42 -9.13 -23.11
CA LEU A 138 -41.80 -8.67 -23.21
C LEU A 138 -42.55 -9.29 -24.41
N GLU A 139 -43.74 -9.83 -24.15
CA GLU A 139 -44.66 -10.33 -25.19
C GLU A 139 -45.25 -9.20 -26.05
N GLU A 140 -45.72 -9.55 -27.26
CA GLU A 140 -46.07 -8.60 -28.32
C GLU A 140 -47.22 -7.62 -28.00
N ASP A 141 -48.14 -7.98 -27.09
CA ASP A 141 -49.39 -7.21 -26.83
C ASP A 141 -49.55 -6.69 -25.39
N SER A 142 -48.44 -6.47 -24.68
CA SER A 142 -48.49 -5.94 -23.31
C SER A 142 -48.48 -4.39 -23.24
N GLU A 143 -49.17 -3.81 -22.25
CA GLU A 143 -49.06 -2.37 -21.88
C GLU A 143 -47.59 -1.93 -21.73
N TYR A 144 -46.74 -2.85 -21.28
CA TYR A 144 -45.30 -2.69 -21.14
C TYR A 144 -44.57 -2.42 -22.46
N ARG A 145 -44.99 -3.01 -23.58
CA ARG A 145 -44.44 -2.70 -24.91
C ARG A 145 -44.66 -1.24 -25.29
N LYS A 146 -45.86 -0.70 -25.01
CA LYS A 146 -46.17 0.71 -25.26
C LYS A 146 -45.26 1.61 -24.42
N ARG A 147 -45.07 1.26 -23.14
CA ARG A 147 -44.20 1.99 -22.22
C ARG A 147 -42.73 1.99 -22.64
N VAL A 148 -42.18 0.85 -23.06
CA VAL A 148 -40.80 0.75 -23.58
C VAL A 148 -40.63 1.61 -24.83
N ARG A 149 -41.61 1.61 -25.74
CA ARG A 149 -41.62 2.47 -26.92
C ARG A 149 -41.61 3.95 -26.56
N GLU A 150 -42.46 4.37 -25.62
CA GLU A 150 -42.52 5.76 -25.13
C GLU A 150 -41.20 6.18 -24.47
N ASN A 151 -40.67 5.35 -23.58
CA ASN A 151 -39.37 5.56 -22.93
C ASN A 151 -38.23 5.71 -23.94
N ARG A 152 -38.18 4.84 -24.97
CA ARG A 152 -37.19 4.92 -26.05
C ARG A 152 -37.33 6.22 -26.84
N ASN A 153 -38.54 6.57 -27.25
CA ASN A 153 -38.79 7.80 -28.00
C ASN A 153 -38.43 9.05 -27.17
N GLN A 154 -38.73 9.04 -25.88
CA GLN A 154 -38.32 10.10 -24.96
C GLN A 154 -36.79 10.19 -24.84
N ALA A 155 -36.09 9.06 -24.76
CA ALA A 155 -34.63 9.02 -24.70
C ALA A 155 -34.00 9.61 -25.97
N ILE A 156 -34.54 9.29 -27.15
CA ILE A 156 -34.11 9.83 -28.45
C ILE A 156 -34.31 11.35 -28.49
N ARG A 157 -35.53 11.83 -28.21
CA ARG A 157 -35.82 13.28 -28.21
C ARG A 157 -34.90 14.07 -27.29
N LYS A 158 -34.75 13.59 -26.04
CA LYS A 158 -33.84 14.22 -25.08
C LYS A 158 -32.41 14.22 -25.61
N LEU A 159 -31.96 13.15 -26.29
CA LEU A 159 -30.59 13.06 -26.83
C LEU A 159 -30.37 14.08 -27.95
N GLU A 160 -31.34 14.21 -28.86
CA GLU A 160 -31.32 15.22 -29.92
C GLU A 160 -31.27 16.64 -29.35
N GLU A 161 -32.11 16.94 -28.34
CA GLU A 161 -32.10 18.23 -27.64
C GLU A 161 -30.72 18.55 -27.03
N ARG A 162 -30.11 17.58 -26.35
CA ARG A 162 -28.76 17.68 -25.74
C ARG A 162 -27.65 17.89 -26.76
N ASN A 163 -27.76 17.27 -27.93
CA ASN A 163 -26.76 17.38 -28.99
C ASN A 163 -26.88 18.69 -29.76
N LYS A 164 -28.10 19.21 -29.90
CA LYS A 164 -28.39 20.50 -30.52
C LYS A 164 -27.88 21.69 -29.70
N ASP A 165 -28.11 21.67 -28.38
CA ASP A 165 -27.67 22.75 -27.50
C ASP A 165 -26.25 22.51 -26.96
N LYS A 166 -25.28 23.29 -27.45
CA LYS A 166 -23.88 23.23 -26.99
C LYS A 166 -23.68 23.79 -25.57
N ARG A 167 -24.70 24.43 -24.99
CA ARG A 167 -24.75 24.92 -23.59
C ARG A 167 -25.74 24.14 -22.72
N HIS A 168 -26.18 22.98 -23.18
CA HIS A 168 -27.15 22.17 -22.46
C HIS A 168 -26.70 21.86 -21.02
N LEU A 169 -27.63 21.81 -20.06
CA LEU A 169 -27.36 21.59 -18.64
C LEU A 169 -26.49 20.35 -18.35
N GLU A 170 -26.65 19.28 -19.11
CA GLU A 170 -25.81 18.07 -19.02
C GLU A 170 -24.35 18.32 -19.41
N ARG A 171 -24.06 19.21 -20.36
CA ARG A 171 -22.69 19.62 -20.68
C ARG A 171 -22.10 20.43 -19.53
N THR A 172 -22.88 21.30 -18.90
CA THR A 172 -22.50 22.01 -17.67
C THR A 172 -22.21 21.04 -16.52
N ARG A 173 -23.00 19.97 -16.38
CA ARG A 173 -22.75 18.91 -15.40
C ARG A 173 -21.45 18.15 -15.70
N LEU A 174 -21.21 17.78 -16.96
CA LEU A 174 -19.94 17.16 -17.36
C LEU A 174 -18.75 18.09 -17.12
N ALA A 175 -18.86 19.38 -17.43
CA ALA A 175 -17.82 20.36 -17.14
C ALA A 175 -17.51 20.43 -15.63
N SER A 176 -18.53 20.41 -14.77
CA SER A 176 -18.35 20.32 -13.32
C SER A 176 -17.59 19.05 -12.89
N TYR A 177 -17.90 17.89 -13.48
CA TYR A 177 -17.13 16.66 -13.22
C TYR A 177 -15.69 16.79 -13.73
N GLY A 178 -15.51 17.34 -14.93
CA GLY A 178 -14.21 17.54 -15.55
C GLY A 178 -13.30 18.46 -14.73
N LEU A 179 -13.82 19.53 -14.13
CA LEU A 179 -13.03 20.43 -13.28
C LEU A 179 -12.59 19.76 -11.97
N ALA A 180 -13.46 19.00 -11.33
CA ALA A 180 -13.10 18.28 -10.12
C ALA A 180 -12.16 17.10 -10.39
N ILE A 181 -12.33 16.38 -11.51
CA ILE A 181 -11.36 15.39 -11.98
C ILE A 181 -10.02 16.07 -12.32
N GLY A 182 -10.06 17.24 -12.97
CA GLY A 182 -8.89 18.06 -13.24
C GLY A 182 -8.11 18.43 -11.98
N MET A 183 -8.82 18.76 -10.89
CA MET A 183 -8.20 19.01 -9.58
C MET A 183 -7.52 17.75 -9.01
N LEU A 184 -8.13 16.56 -9.15
CA LEU A 184 -7.52 15.30 -8.73
C LEU A 184 -6.26 14.97 -9.56
N LEU A 185 -6.32 15.18 -10.87
CA LEU A 185 -5.16 15.02 -11.77
C LEU A 185 -4.03 15.99 -11.37
N PHE A 186 -4.36 17.24 -11.03
CA PHE A 186 -3.39 18.21 -10.54
C PHE A 186 -2.75 17.78 -9.22
N ILE A 187 -3.54 17.29 -8.24
CA ILE A 187 -3.01 16.76 -6.98
C ILE A 187 -2.09 15.56 -7.22
N ALA A 188 -2.48 14.66 -8.13
CA ALA A 188 -1.67 13.49 -8.49
C ALA A 188 -0.32 13.85 -9.12
N GLN A 189 -0.21 15.01 -9.78
CA GLN A 189 1.03 15.46 -10.42
C GLN A 189 1.89 16.37 -9.53
N THR A 190 1.26 17.14 -8.65
CA THR A 190 1.95 18.16 -7.84
C THR A 190 2.19 17.71 -6.40
N GLY A 191 1.46 16.70 -5.92
CA GLY A 191 1.41 16.36 -4.51
C GLY A 191 0.76 17.45 -3.64
N ALA A 192 0.07 18.44 -4.25
CA ALA A 192 -0.59 19.51 -3.51
C ALA A 192 -1.56 18.93 -2.48
N ASN A 193 -1.64 19.56 -1.31
CA ASN A 193 -2.67 19.19 -0.36
C ASN A 193 -4.06 19.63 -0.88
N LEU A 194 -5.12 18.93 -0.46
CA LEU A 194 -6.47 19.19 -0.96
C LEU A 194 -6.91 20.65 -0.79
N ASP A 195 -6.68 21.23 0.39
CA ASP A 195 -7.03 22.63 0.71
C ASP A 195 -6.30 23.62 -0.22
N THR A 196 -5.01 23.42 -0.44
CA THR A 196 -4.20 24.22 -1.38
C THR A 196 -4.68 24.06 -2.83
N ALA A 197 -5.06 22.86 -3.26
CA ALA A 197 -5.61 22.65 -4.59
C ALA A 197 -7.00 23.30 -4.76
N GLN A 198 -7.83 23.26 -3.71
CA GLN A 198 -9.14 23.92 -3.68
C GLN A 198 -9.01 25.46 -3.73
N GLN A 199 -7.99 26.02 -3.08
CA GLN A 199 -7.74 27.46 -2.98
C GLN A 199 -6.73 27.99 -4.03
N LEU A 200 -6.41 27.20 -5.06
CA LEU A 200 -5.41 27.55 -6.06
C LEU A 200 -5.84 28.76 -6.89
N GLN A 201 -5.00 29.79 -6.94
CA GLN A 201 -5.32 31.09 -7.57
C GLN A 201 -4.74 31.17 -8.99
N LEU A 202 -5.59 31.50 -9.98
CA LEU A 202 -5.24 31.51 -11.39
C LEU A 202 -4.27 32.66 -11.76
N ASP A 203 -4.44 33.82 -11.13
CA ASP A 203 -3.66 35.05 -11.36
C ASP A 203 -2.19 34.91 -10.92
N THR A 204 -1.90 33.94 -10.04
CA THR A 204 -0.55 33.67 -9.51
C THR A 204 0.26 32.67 -10.33
N MET A 205 -0.16 32.41 -11.56
CA MET A 205 0.51 31.49 -12.47
C MET A 205 1.86 32.04 -12.95
N GLU A 206 2.92 31.27 -12.72
CA GLU A 206 4.28 31.53 -13.18
C GLU A 206 4.78 30.39 -14.09
N ILE A 207 5.56 30.72 -15.11
CA ILE A 207 6.23 29.72 -15.97
C ILE A 207 7.63 29.47 -15.41
N LEU A 208 7.97 28.19 -15.19
CA LEU A 208 9.27 27.80 -14.65
C LEU A 208 10.33 27.78 -15.77
N PRO A 209 11.41 28.58 -15.68
CA PRO A 209 12.41 28.68 -16.75
C PRO A 209 13.17 27.39 -17.03
N SER A 210 13.40 26.56 -16.00
CA SER A 210 14.26 25.37 -16.05
C SER A 210 13.54 24.12 -16.59
N THR A 211 12.25 23.96 -16.30
CA THR A 211 11.48 22.76 -16.63
C THR A 211 10.39 23.00 -17.68
N GLN A 212 10.19 24.27 -18.07
CA GLN A 212 9.02 24.74 -18.85
C GLN A 212 7.67 24.33 -18.22
N GLY A 213 7.67 23.95 -16.94
CA GLY A 213 6.48 23.66 -16.15
C GLY A 213 5.76 24.93 -15.73
N ARG A 214 4.65 24.78 -15.00
CA ARG A 214 3.95 25.91 -14.37
C ARG A 214 4.00 25.78 -12.86
N ARG A 215 4.08 26.93 -12.20
CA ARG A 215 3.95 27.13 -10.77
C ARG A 215 2.70 27.98 -10.53
N PHE A 216 1.93 27.64 -9.52
CA PHE A 216 0.79 28.42 -9.06
C PHE A 216 0.97 28.70 -7.58
N SER A 217 0.32 29.73 -7.05
CA SER A 217 0.18 29.89 -5.61
C SER A 217 -1.21 29.42 -5.15
N GLY A 218 -1.23 28.77 -3.99
CA GLY A 218 -2.46 28.38 -3.31
C GLY A 218 -2.29 28.53 -1.81
N THR A 219 -3.38 28.87 -1.14
CA THR A 219 -3.36 29.11 0.31
C THR A 219 -3.57 27.81 1.07
N LYS A 220 -2.82 27.61 2.16
CA LYS A 220 -3.02 26.51 3.12
C LYS A 220 -3.68 27.07 4.38
N SER A 221 -5.00 27.12 4.37
CA SER A 221 -5.84 27.76 5.39
C SER A 221 -5.54 27.26 6.80
N ARG A 222 -5.32 25.94 6.93
CA ARG A 222 -5.01 25.27 8.22
C ARG A 222 -3.61 25.53 8.79
N ALA A 223 -2.77 26.30 8.11
CA ALA A 223 -1.40 26.63 8.53
C ALA A 223 -1.21 28.15 8.63
N GLY A 224 -2.26 28.88 9.06
CA GLY A 224 -2.25 30.34 9.17
C GLY A 224 -2.14 31.03 7.81
N ASP A 225 -2.88 30.53 6.82
CA ASP A 225 -2.90 31.05 5.44
C ASP A 225 -1.53 31.07 4.74
N LYS A 226 -0.62 30.15 5.11
CA LYS A 226 0.67 30.01 4.44
C LYS A 226 0.47 29.78 2.93
N ILE A 227 1.06 30.66 2.13
CA ILE A 227 1.11 30.52 0.67
C ILE A 227 2.04 29.34 0.34
N VAL A 228 1.51 28.37 -0.38
CA VAL A 228 2.25 27.24 -0.95
C VAL A 228 2.29 27.43 -2.45
N ARG A 229 3.37 26.99 -3.10
CA ARG A 229 3.53 27.14 -4.54
C ARG A 229 3.64 25.78 -5.25
N PRO A 230 2.53 25.05 -5.47
CA PRO A 230 2.60 23.77 -6.18
C PRO A 230 3.12 23.93 -7.61
N GLU A 231 3.88 22.94 -8.06
CA GLU A 231 4.54 22.92 -9.37
C GLU A 231 4.31 21.59 -10.07
N PHE A 232 4.16 21.63 -11.40
CA PHE A 232 4.17 20.42 -12.23
C PHE A 232 5.11 20.60 -13.43
N GLY A 233 5.69 19.48 -13.89
CA GLY A 233 6.59 19.46 -15.05
C GLY A 233 5.87 19.48 -16.40
N VAL A 234 6.65 19.66 -17.48
CA VAL A 234 6.15 19.86 -18.87
C VAL A 234 5.21 18.77 -19.39
N LYS A 235 5.27 17.54 -18.84
CA LYS A 235 4.44 16.42 -19.29
C LYS A 235 2.95 16.61 -18.98
N PHE A 236 2.62 17.31 -17.90
CA PHE A 236 1.24 17.56 -17.51
C PHE A 236 0.64 18.81 -18.16
N GLU A 237 1.49 19.70 -18.68
CA GLU A 237 1.11 20.97 -19.30
C GLU A 237 0.00 20.86 -20.38
N PRO A 238 0.03 19.89 -21.31
CA PRO A 238 -1.06 19.74 -22.30
C PRO A 238 -2.41 19.41 -21.67
N VAL A 239 -2.42 18.62 -20.58
CA VAL A 239 -3.63 18.27 -19.85
C VAL A 239 -4.11 19.48 -19.05
N PHE A 240 -3.20 20.17 -18.37
CA PHE A 240 -3.55 21.35 -17.58
C PHE A 240 -4.10 22.49 -18.43
N ARG A 241 -3.58 22.69 -19.64
CA ARG A 241 -4.16 23.65 -20.59
C ARG A 241 -5.63 23.34 -20.91
N LYS A 242 -5.96 22.07 -21.14
CA LYS A 242 -7.35 21.63 -21.36
C LYS A 242 -8.23 21.88 -20.15
N ILE A 243 -7.69 21.76 -18.93
CA ILE A 243 -8.41 22.11 -17.69
C ILE A 243 -8.75 23.60 -17.69
N LEU A 244 -7.80 24.47 -18.04
CA LEU A 244 -8.05 25.92 -18.10
C LEU A 244 -9.07 26.31 -19.18
N GLU A 245 -9.03 25.68 -20.34
CA GLU A 245 -10.03 25.89 -21.40
C GLU A 245 -11.43 25.44 -20.94
N LEU A 246 -11.53 24.29 -20.26
CA LEU A 246 -12.79 23.82 -19.68
C LEU A 246 -13.29 24.76 -18.58
N ARG A 247 -12.39 25.31 -17.78
CA ARG A 247 -12.69 26.31 -16.75
C ARG A 247 -13.29 27.56 -17.36
N GLU A 248 -12.65 28.12 -18.39
CA GLU A 248 -13.14 29.31 -19.09
C GLU A 248 -14.55 29.07 -19.65
N TRP A 249 -14.79 27.90 -20.25
CA TRP A 249 -16.12 27.52 -20.72
C TRP A 249 -17.18 27.46 -19.60
N TYR A 250 -16.79 26.97 -18.42
CA TYR A 250 -17.68 26.78 -17.26
C TYR A 250 -17.98 28.07 -16.49
N VAL A 251 -16.97 28.91 -16.29
CA VAL A 251 -17.05 30.20 -15.57
C VAL A 251 -17.74 31.25 -16.42
N GLN A 252 -17.52 31.26 -17.74
CA GLN A 252 -18.00 32.31 -18.63
C GLN A 252 -17.48 33.69 -18.18
N ASP A 253 -18.36 34.69 -18.09
CA ASP A 253 -18.01 36.07 -17.75
C ASP A 253 -18.05 36.36 -16.23
N GLU A 254 -18.29 35.35 -15.38
CA GLU A 254 -18.32 35.54 -13.92
C GLU A 254 -16.91 35.71 -13.34
N ALA A 255 -16.73 36.71 -12.48
CA ALA A 255 -15.48 36.92 -11.77
C ALA A 255 -15.21 35.74 -10.81
N CYS A 256 -14.08 35.06 -11.01
CA CYS A 256 -13.64 33.96 -10.17
C CYS A 256 -12.14 33.74 -10.38
N ASP A 257 -11.38 33.65 -9.29
CA ASP A 257 -9.92 33.50 -9.33
C ASP A 257 -9.46 32.05 -9.11
N PHE A 258 -10.36 31.16 -8.67
CA PHE A 258 -10.02 29.75 -8.46
C PHE A 258 -9.71 29.03 -9.76
N VAL A 259 -8.66 28.20 -9.79
CA VAL A 259 -8.34 27.35 -10.94
C VAL A 259 -9.40 26.26 -11.17
N PHE A 260 -9.98 25.72 -10.09
CA PHE A 260 -10.98 24.65 -10.15
C PHE A 260 -12.33 25.09 -9.55
N PRO A 261 -13.05 26.04 -10.16
CA PRO A 261 -14.27 26.57 -9.60
C PRO A 261 -15.45 25.63 -9.84
N LEU A 262 -16.34 25.50 -8.86
CA LEU A 262 -17.61 24.79 -8.99
C LEU A 262 -18.76 25.62 -8.46
N ARG A 263 -19.94 25.45 -9.07
CA ARG A 263 -21.18 26.04 -8.56
C ARG A 263 -21.69 25.27 -7.34
N ASN A 264 -21.97 26.01 -6.27
CA ASN A 264 -22.64 25.49 -5.07
C ASN A 264 -24.16 25.34 -5.30
N GLU A 265 -24.91 24.99 -4.26
CA GLU A 265 -26.37 24.77 -4.35
C GLU A 265 -27.14 26.04 -4.75
N ILE A 266 -26.62 27.21 -4.39
CA ILE A 266 -27.17 28.53 -4.76
C ILE A 266 -26.56 29.10 -6.05
N GLN A 267 -25.95 28.25 -6.89
CA GLN A 267 -25.36 28.58 -8.20
C GLN A 267 -24.15 29.53 -8.20
N GLN A 268 -23.58 29.83 -7.03
CA GLN A 268 -22.38 30.67 -6.93
C GLN A 268 -21.10 29.86 -7.15
N LEU A 269 -20.14 30.45 -7.86
CA LEU A 269 -18.80 29.88 -8.02
C LEU A 269 -18.02 29.93 -6.72
N GLY A 270 -17.39 28.81 -6.38
CA GLY A 270 -16.49 28.69 -5.24
C GLY A 270 -15.55 27.48 -5.39
N PRO A 271 -14.73 27.20 -4.38
CA PRO A 271 -13.82 26.06 -4.42
C PRO A 271 -14.58 24.72 -4.44
N VAL A 272 -13.94 23.67 -4.97
CA VAL A 272 -14.51 22.32 -4.96
C VAL A 272 -14.81 21.88 -3.52
N SER A 273 -16.08 21.65 -3.17
CA SER A 273 -16.42 21.18 -1.82
C SER A 273 -16.16 19.69 -1.62
N ASN A 274 -15.96 19.26 -0.37
CA ASN A 274 -15.86 17.85 -0.03
C ASN A 274 -17.11 17.05 -0.45
N GLY A 275 -18.30 17.65 -0.36
CA GLY A 275 -19.54 17.04 -0.85
C GLY A 275 -19.50 16.73 -2.35
N ARG A 276 -18.95 17.65 -3.17
CA ARG A 276 -18.76 17.42 -4.61
C ARG A 276 -17.79 16.28 -4.89
N LEU A 277 -16.69 16.19 -4.15
CA LEU A 277 -15.75 15.06 -4.27
C LEU A 277 -16.40 13.72 -3.93
N GLN A 278 -17.24 13.67 -2.88
CA GLN A 278 -17.97 12.45 -2.54
C GLN A 278 -18.99 12.04 -3.62
N LEU A 279 -19.64 13.01 -4.27
CA LEU A 279 -20.53 12.73 -5.40
C LEU A 279 -19.77 12.13 -6.59
N ILE A 280 -18.58 12.67 -6.90
CA ILE A 280 -17.74 12.16 -7.99
C ILE A 280 -17.20 10.78 -7.66
N LYS A 281 -16.77 10.54 -6.41
CA LYS A 281 -16.40 9.21 -5.94
C LYS A 281 -17.54 8.21 -6.18
N LYS A 282 -18.75 8.52 -5.71
CA LYS A 282 -19.93 7.65 -5.90
C LYS A 282 -20.25 7.43 -7.38
N PHE A 283 -20.10 8.47 -8.20
CA PHE A 283 -20.30 8.39 -9.64
C PHE A 283 -19.30 7.43 -10.28
N LEU A 284 -17.99 7.64 -10.08
CA LEU A 284 -16.93 6.83 -10.67
C LEU A 284 -16.98 5.37 -10.18
N GLN A 285 -17.17 5.14 -8.88
CA GLN A 285 -17.29 3.78 -8.34
C GLN A 285 -18.54 3.04 -8.85
N ARG A 286 -19.60 3.77 -9.20
CA ARG A 286 -20.79 3.17 -9.81
C ARG A 286 -20.55 2.75 -11.25
N ILE A 287 -19.82 3.55 -12.03
CA ILE A 287 -19.58 3.26 -13.45
C ILE A 287 -18.36 2.36 -13.69
N PHE A 288 -17.40 2.35 -12.76
CA PHE A 288 -16.20 1.52 -12.77
C PHE A 288 -16.04 0.79 -11.42
N PRO A 289 -16.81 -0.29 -11.18
CA PRO A 289 -16.77 -1.04 -9.93
C PRO A 289 -15.39 -1.61 -9.57
N LYS A 290 -14.52 -1.88 -10.55
CA LYS A 290 -13.16 -2.40 -10.32
C LYS A 290 -12.13 -1.32 -9.97
N MET A 291 -12.44 -0.05 -10.26
CA MET A 291 -11.51 1.06 -10.03
C MET A 291 -11.32 1.31 -8.53
N ALA A 292 -10.07 1.24 -8.07
CA ALA A 292 -9.69 1.70 -6.74
C ALA A 292 -9.91 3.23 -6.63
N TRP A 293 -10.60 3.68 -5.58
CA TRP A 293 -10.70 5.11 -5.31
C TRP A 293 -9.49 5.59 -4.52
N ILE A 294 -8.65 6.40 -5.17
CA ILE A 294 -7.51 7.06 -4.53
C ILE A 294 -7.95 8.43 -4.01
N THR A 295 -7.86 8.63 -2.70
CA THR A 295 -8.17 9.89 -2.04
C THR A 295 -7.10 10.95 -2.33
N PRO A 296 -7.42 12.25 -2.22
CA PRO A 296 -6.42 13.32 -2.31
C PRO A 296 -5.21 13.14 -1.36
N GLN A 297 -5.44 12.54 -0.20
CA GLN A 297 -4.37 12.25 0.76
C GLN A 297 -3.46 11.12 0.29
N GLU A 298 -4.01 10.06 -0.31
CA GLU A 298 -3.23 8.95 -0.87
C GLU A 298 -2.42 9.40 -2.09
N TRP A 299 -3.01 10.19 -3.00
CA TRP A 299 -2.27 10.83 -4.09
C TRP A 299 -1.07 11.61 -3.59
N ARG A 300 -1.29 12.45 -2.56
CA ARG A 300 -0.23 13.25 -1.96
C ARG A 300 0.86 12.38 -1.34
N LYS A 301 0.50 11.29 -0.63
CA LYS A 301 1.47 10.35 -0.05
C LYS A 301 2.26 9.63 -1.14
N HIS A 302 1.63 9.26 -2.25
CA HIS A 302 2.29 8.61 -3.37
C HIS A 302 3.33 9.53 -4.04
N VAL A 303 2.99 10.81 -4.23
CA VAL A 303 3.95 11.79 -4.76
C VAL A 303 5.11 12.02 -3.78
N SER A 304 4.80 12.16 -2.50
CA SER A 304 5.78 12.25 -1.40
C SER A 304 6.76 11.06 -1.42
N SER A 305 6.26 9.81 -1.50
CA SER A 305 7.13 8.62 -1.60
C SER A 305 7.98 8.59 -2.87
N GLN A 306 7.44 8.98 -4.02
CA GLN A 306 8.20 9.08 -5.27
C GLN A 306 9.36 10.08 -5.17
N TYR A 307 9.17 11.22 -4.50
CA TYR A 307 10.25 12.19 -4.30
C TYR A 307 11.36 11.61 -3.42
N VAL A 308 11.04 10.89 -2.34
CA VAL A 308 12.05 10.25 -1.50
C VAL A 308 12.79 9.14 -2.27
N GLU A 309 12.07 8.30 -3.02
CA GLU A 309 12.67 7.25 -3.87
C GLU A 309 13.64 7.82 -4.91
N LEU A 310 13.20 8.86 -5.66
CA LEU A 310 14.00 9.46 -6.73
C LEU A 310 15.18 10.30 -6.22
N SER A 311 15.17 10.68 -4.94
CA SER A 311 16.21 11.51 -4.32
C SER A 311 17.15 10.74 -3.40
N ASP A 312 17.16 9.40 -3.48
CA ASP A 312 17.95 8.53 -2.60
C ASP A 312 17.73 8.79 -1.09
N GLY A 313 16.50 9.15 -0.69
CA GLY A 313 16.15 9.38 0.73
C GLY A 313 16.16 10.83 1.21
N ASP A 314 16.19 11.84 0.33
CA ASP A 314 16.29 13.26 0.73
C ASP A 314 14.96 13.80 1.30
N LEU A 315 14.80 13.67 2.61
CA LEU A 315 13.63 14.17 3.35
C LEU A 315 13.53 15.70 3.40
N LEU A 316 14.62 16.44 3.18
CA LEU A 316 14.56 17.90 3.16
C LEU A 316 13.94 18.38 1.86
N LEU A 317 14.40 17.82 0.72
CA LEU A 317 13.81 18.05 -0.59
C LEU A 317 12.32 17.66 -0.61
N GLU A 318 11.97 16.49 -0.06
CA GLU A 318 10.58 16.07 0.03
C GLU A 318 9.75 17.04 0.89
N ALA A 319 10.24 17.46 2.06
CA ALA A 319 9.54 18.41 2.91
C ALA A 319 9.31 19.77 2.22
N GLU A 320 10.30 20.25 1.47
CA GLU A 320 10.22 21.48 0.68
C GLU A 320 9.15 21.38 -0.42
N VAL A 321 9.25 20.35 -1.27
CA VAL A 321 8.32 20.13 -2.39
C VAL A 321 6.89 19.90 -1.88
N MET A 322 6.74 19.11 -0.83
CA MET A 322 5.43 18.82 -0.27
C MET A 322 4.89 20.01 0.55
N GLY A 323 5.73 20.94 1.00
CA GLY A 323 5.32 22.10 1.79
C GLY A 323 4.91 21.74 3.23
N HIS A 324 5.71 20.92 3.90
CA HIS A 324 5.63 20.65 5.34
C HIS A 324 7.01 20.75 6.02
N SER A 325 7.06 20.54 7.34
CA SER A 325 8.31 20.56 8.09
C SER A 325 9.11 19.28 7.88
N LEU A 326 10.44 19.37 8.05
CA LEU A 326 11.33 18.21 8.04
C LEU A 326 10.95 17.20 9.13
N ASP A 327 10.50 17.66 10.30
CA ASP A 327 10.03 16.78 11.36
C ASP A 327 8.78 15.99 10.96
N THR A 328 7.90 16.57 10.15
CA THR A 328 6.74 15.84 9.59
C THR A 328 7.20 14.76 8.62
N ALA A 329 8.19 15.05 7.77
CA ALA A 329 8.79 14.06 6.88
C ALA A 329 9.40 12.90 7.69
N ARG A 330 10.27 13.21 8.64
CA ARG A 330 10.91 12.21 9.53
C ARG A 330 9.88 11.32 10.23
N ASN A 331 8.83 11.89 10.79
CA ASN A 331 7.79 11.11 11.47
C ASN A 331 7.03 10.17 10.52
N ASN A 332 6.76 10.61 9.28
CA ASN A 332 6.05 9.80 8.29
C ASN A 332 6.88 8.58 7.83
N TYR A 333 8.19 8.76 7.67
CA TYR A 333 9.08 7.70 7.16
C TYR A 333 9.70 6.84 8.26
N ALA A 334 9.95 7.39 9.46
CA ALA A 334 10.52 6.65 10.59
C ALA A 334 9.66 5.45 11.01
N ARG A 335 8.33 5.60 11.05
CA ARG A 335 7.42 4.51 11.47
C ARG A 335 7.48 3.30 10.56
N THR A 336 7.75 3.50 9.28
CA THR A 336 7.73 2.42 8.31
C THR A 336 9.09 1.78 8.12
N SER A 337 10.17 2.55 8.23
CA SER A 337 11.53 1.99 8.30
C SER A 337 11.70 1.01 9.47
N PHE A 338 11.00 1.21 10.60
CA PHE A 338 11.01 0.25 11.71
C PHE A 338 10.36 -1.10 11.35
N LYS A 339 9.26 -1.09 10.59
CA LYS A 339 8.56 -2.31 10.18
C LYS A 339 9.42 -3.12 9.20
N ASP A 340 10.03 -2.44 8.24
CA ASP A 340 10.85 -3.08 7.21
C ASP A 340 12.17 -3.60 7.80
N ALA A 341 12.80 -2.84 8.71
CA ALA A 341 13.95 -3.31 9.47
C ALA A 341 13.62 -4.56 10.30
N ALA A 342 12.46 -4.61 10.96
CA ALA A 342 12.03 -5.79 11.70
C ALA A 342 11.85 -7.02 10.79
N GLN A 343 11.33 -6.83 9.58
CA GLN A 343 11.19 -7.90 8.59
C GLN A 343 12.55 -8.40 8.08
N GLN A 344 13.47 -7.50 7.72
CA GLN A 344 14.81 -7.85 7.26
C GLN A 344 15.63 -8.57 8.35
N ILE A 345 15.53 -8.10 9.60
CA ILE A 345 16.16 -8.76 10.76
C ILE A 345 15.58 -10.17 10.96
N SER A 346 14.25 -10.31 10.88
CA SER A 346 13.59 -11.62 10.98
C SER A 346 14.07 -12.58 9.88
N GLN A 347 14.16 -12.10 8.64
CA GLN A 347 14.65 -12.88 7.52
C GLN A 347 16.12 -13.30 7.70
N PHE A 348 16.99 -12.39 8.13
CA PHE A 348 18.40 -12.69 8.41
C PHE A 348 18.56 -13.82 9.44
N PHE A 349 17.81 -13.76 10.55
CA PHE A 349 17.89 -14.81 11.58
C PHE A 349 17.30 -16.14 11.12
N ASN A 350 16.27 -16.13 10.25
CA ASN A 350 15.77 -17.35 9.62
C ASN A 350 16.82 -17.97 8.70
N GLU A 351 17.44 -17.19 7.82
CA GLU A 351 18.50 -17.68 6.93
C GLU A 351 19.72 -18.21 7.71
N LEU A 352 20.10 -17.52 8.80
CA LEU A 352 21.16 -17.98 9.70
C LEU A 352 20.81 -19.33 10.34
N ARG A 353 19.55 -19.52 10.75
CA ARG A 353 19.05 -20.78 11.29
C ARG A 353 19.12 -21.90 10.25
N GLU A 354 18.67 -21.66 9.03
CA GLU A 354 18.73 -22.65 7.95
C GLU A 354 20.18 -23.10 7.68
N VAL A 355 21.12 -22.17 7.64
CA VAL A 355 22.54 -22.48 7.47
C VAL A 355 23.08 -23.32 8.64
N ALA A 356 22.74 -22.97 9.88
CA ALA A 356 23.15 -23.72 11.06
C ALA A 356 22.55 -25.14 11.06
N VAL A 357 21.27 -25.27 10.72
CA VAL A 357 20.56 -26.55 10.61
C VAL A 357 21.22 -27.45 9.57
N ALA A 358 21.50 -26.94 8.37
CA ALA A 358 22.16 -27.70 7.30
C ALA A 358 23.55 -28.21 7.70
N GLN A 359 24.30 -27.45 8.49
CA GLN A 359 25.61 -27.84 9.02
C GLN A 359 25.55 -28.96 10.06
N THR A 360 24.41 -29.08 10.77
CA THR A 360 24.25 -30.04 11.87
C THR A 360 23.79 -31.42 11.43
N ARG A 361 23.46 -31.63 10.15
CA ARG A 361 22.87 -32.88 9.66
C ARG A 361 23.44 -33.34 8.31
N THR A 362 23.35 -34.64 8.03
CA THR A 362 23.74 -35.26 6.76
C THR A 362 22.55 -35.71 5.92
N VAL A 363 21.34 -35.63 6.47
CA VAL A 363 20.07 -36.00 5.84
C VAL A 363 19.04 -34.91 6.14
N GLU A 364 18.04 -34.76 5.27
CA GLU A 364 17.02 -33.70 5.38
C GLU A 364 16.20 -33.84 6.67
N ARG A 365 15.72 -35.06 6.95
CA ARG A 365 14.91 -35.40 8.13
C ARG A 365 15.54 -36.56 8.91
N ILE A 366 15.59 -36.42 10.24
CA ILE A 366 16.07 -37.45 11.15
C ILE A 366 14.89 -37.92 12.00
N PRO A 367 14.43 -39.17 11.87
CA PRO A 367 13.24 -39.64 12.56
C PRO A 367 13.43 -39.61 14.08
N VAL A 368 12.33 -39.42 14.81
CA VAL A 368 12.25 -39.62 16.26
C VAL A 368 11.45 -40.88 16.54
N GLN A 369 11.87 -41.63 17.57
CA GLN A 369 11.10 -42.77 18.03
C GLN A 369 9.82 -42.27 18.72
N THR A 370 8.66 -42.67 18.20
CA THR A 370 7.38 -42.46 18.88
C THR A 370 7.05 -43.67 19.75
N LEU A 371 6.49 -43.41 20.93
CA LEU A 371 6.08 -44.46 21.87
C LEU A 371 4.56 -44.51 21.98
N ASP A 372 4.04 -45.74 22.03
CA ASP A 372 2.66 -46.00 22.42
C ASP A 372 2.55 -45.99 23.95
N GLU A 373 1.37 -45.63 24.48
CA GLU A 373 1.07 -45.36 25.91
C GLU A 373 1.41 -46.48 26.92
N THR A 374 1.98 -47.61 26.49
CA THR A 374 2.15 -48.83 27.29
C THR A 374 3.60 -49.22 27.61
N VAL A 375 4.59 -48.41 27.21
CA VAL A 375 6.02 -48.72 27.42
C VAL A 375 6.55 -47.99 28.65
N ASP A 376 7.02 -48.74 29.66
CA ASP A 376 7.68 -48.16 30.85
C ASP A 376 9.06 -47.61 30.46
N VAL A 377 9.14 -46.29 30.32
CA VAL A 377 10.34 -45.54 29.91
C VAL A 377 10.60 -44.40 30.89
N GLN A 378 11.85 -43.95 30.95
CA GLN A 378 12.19 -42.82 31.81
C GLN A 378 11.64 -41.52 31.22
N THR A 379 10.77 -40.83 31.95
CA THR A 379 10.23 -39.52 31.55
C THR A 379 11.32 -38.45 31.58
N LEU A 380 11.36 -37.62 30.55
CA LEU A 380 12.22 -36.44 30.43
C LEU A 380 11.38 -35.16 30.38
N PRO A 381 11.95 -33.99 30.74
CA PRO A 381 11.31 -32.69 30.53
C PRO A 381 11.04 -32.30 29.08
N VAL A 382 11.56 -33.07 28.12
CA VAL A 382 11.37 -32.86 26.67
C VAL A 382 10.73 -34.06 25.97
N GLY A 383 10.27 -35.09 26.70
CA GLY A 383 9.75 -36.33 26.12
C GLY A 383 10.07 -37.54 27.01
N ALA A 384 10.71 -38.57 26.44
CA ALA A 384 11.11 -39.77 27.13
C ALA A 384 12.48 -40.33 26.69
N CYS A 385 13.04 -41.23 27.50
CA CYS A 385 14.29 -41.94 27.25
C CYS A 385 14.04 -43.45 27.27
N THR A 386 14.41 -44.14 26.19
CA THR A 386 14.17 -45.58 26.01
C THR A 386 15.25 -46.48 26.60
N THR A 387 16.28 -45.89 27.20
CA THR A 387 17.39 -46.62 27.82
C THR A 387 17.50 -46.29 29.31
N THR A 388 17.93 -47.28 30.09
CA THR A 388 18.37 -47.10 31.48
C THR A 388 19.88 -46.85 31.58
N ASN A 389 20.60 -46.92 30.46
CA ASN A 389 22.04 -46.61 30.40
C ASN A 389 22.27 -45.09 30.31
N LEU A 390 23.07 -44.54 31.23
CA LEU A 390 23.37 -43.10 31.31
C LEU A 390 24.47 -42.64 30.35
N GLN A 391 24.67 -43.35 29.24
CA GLN A 391 25.65 -42.99 28.20
C GLN A 391 24.90 -42.44 26.98
N PRO A 392 24.84 -41.10 26.81
CA PRO A 392 24.11 -40.50 25.72
C PRO A 392 24.88 -40.66 24.40
N GLU A 393 24.19 -41.09 23.35
CA GLU A 393 24.78 -41.32 22.03
C GLU A 393 24.03 -40.52 20.97
N LYS A 394 24.78 -39.86 20.07
CA LYS A 394 24.22 -38.98 19.04
C LYS A 394 23.56 -39.81 17.94
N THR A 395 22.33 -39.45 17.57
CA THR A 395 21.58 -40.14 16.52
C THR A 395 22.31 -40.07 15.18
N LEU A 396 22.30 -41.18 14.44
CA LEU A 396 22.76 -41.21 13.06
C LEU A 396 22.00 -40.19 12.22
N GLY A 397 22.73 -39.44 11.39
CA GLY A 397 22.19 -38.32 10.61
C GLY A 397 22.60 -36.95 11.14
N PHE A 398 22.98 -36.83 12.42
CA PHE A 398 23.56 -35.58 12.96
C PHE A 398 25.09 -35.56 12.80
N THR A 399 25.65 -34.37 12.51
CA THR A 399 27.09 -34.15 12.37
C THR A 399 27.74 -33.84 13.72
N LYS A 400 29.07 -33.64 13.70
CA LYS A 400 29.81 -33.15 14.88
C LYS A 400 29.41 -31.74 15.31
N GLN A 401 28.81 -30.95 14.41
CA GLN A 401 28.36 -29.57 14.68
C GLN A 401 26.98 -29.53 15.37
N ALA A 402 26.21 -30.62 15.35
CA ALA A 402 25.00 -30.73 16.16
C ALA A 402 25.32 -30.72 17.67
N PRO A 403 24.41 -30.20 18.51
CA PRO A 403 24.52 -30.30 19.97
C PRO A 403 24.90 -31.72 20.41
N THR A 404 25.82 -31.81 21.38
CA THR A 404 26.27 -33.10 21.88
C THR A 404 25.29 -33.55 22.96
N PRO A 405 24.66 -34.74 22.81
CA PRO A 405 23.74 -35.28 23.80
C PRO A 405 24.32 -35.25 25.21
N ASN A 406 23.57 -34.69 26.16
CA ASN A 406 23.99 -34.53 27.54
C ASN A 406 22.78 -34.75 28.45
N CYS A 407 22.80 -35.80 29.27
CA CYS A 407 21.70 -36.14 30.18
C CYS A 407 21.44 -35.08 31.28
N GLN A 408 22.30 -34.08 31.42
CA GLN A 408 22.12 -32.93 32.33
C GLN A 408 21.50 -31.71 31.65
N GLN A 409 21.47 -31.68 30.31
CA GLN A 409 20.90 -30.60 29.50
C GLN A 409 19.81 -31.20 28.61
N PHE A 410 18.57 -31.18 29.11
CA PHE A 410 17.47 -31.91 28.49
C PHE A 410 17.17 -31.47 27.06
N GLU A 411 17.45 -30.22 26.70
CA GLU A 411 17.37 -29.72 25.33
C GLU A 411 18.32 -30.45 24.34
N HIS A 412 19.42 -31.02 24.85
CA HIS A 412 20.36 -31.83 24.04
C HIS A 412 19.89 -33.28 23.89
N CYS A 413 18.94 -33.75 24.69
CA CYS A 413 18.37 -35.10 24.51
C CYS A 413 17.69 -35.25 23.14
N LEU A 414 17.18 -34.16 22.55
CA LEU A 414 16.55 -34.14 21.21
C LEU A 414 17.46 -34.64 20.06
N PHE A 415 18.77 -34.72 20.32
CA PHE A 415 19.81 -35.18 19.38
C PHE A 415 20.38 -36.57 19.73
N CYS A 416 19.80 -37.22 20.75
CA CYS A 416 20.20 -38.53 21.26
C CYS A 416 19.44 -39.66 20.56
N GLN A 417 20.10 -40.80 20.30
CA GLN A 417 19.46 -41.97 19.69
C GLN A 417 18.45 -42.65 20.62
N HIS A 418 18.55 -42.40 21.93
CA HIS A 418 17.66 -42.96 22.95
C HIS A 418 16.47 -42.05 23.27
N TYR A 419 16.39 -40.88 22.62
CA TYR A 419 15.28 -39.97 22.79
C TYR A 419 14.05 -40.46 22.04
N ALA A 420 12.93 -40.41 22.74
CA ALA A 420 11.63 -40.76 22.21
C ALA A 420 10.58 -39.76 22.71
N VAL A 421 9.42 -39.79 22.08
CA VAL A 421 8.29 -38.91 22.40
C VAL A 421 7.00 -39.72 22.41
N HIS A 422 6.15 -39.51 23.42
CA HIS A 422 4.79 -40.05 23.39
C HIS A 422 3.92 -39.17 22.51
N ALA A 423 3.00 -39.80 21.78
CA ALA A 423 2.01 -39.11 20.98
C ALA A 423 0.83 -38.67 21.86
N ASP A 424 1.11 -37.86 22.89
CA ASP A 424 0.14 -37.38 23.87
C ASP A 424 0.27 -35.88 24.16
N ASP A 425 -0.64 -35.35 24.98
CA ASP A 425 -0.67 -33.92 25.29
C ASP A 425 0.47 -33.50 26.21
N GLU A 426 0.95 -34.43 27.02
CA GLU A 426 1.95 -34.19 28.03
C GLU A 426 3.31 -33.92 27.37
N ASP A 427 3.75 -34.79 26.46
CA ASP A 427 5.02 -34.63 25.75
C ASP A 427 4.96 -33.49 24.71
N VAL A 428 3.80 -33.25 24.09
CA VAL A 428 3.57 -32.05 23.26
C VAL A 428 3.70 -30.78 24.10
N ARG A 429 3.07 -30.72 25.27
CA ARG A 429 3.17 -29.56 26.17
C ARG A 429 4.59 -29.33 26.66
N LYS A 430 5.34 -30.38 26.97
CA LYS A 430 6.77 -30.29 27.34
C LYS A 430 7.60 -29.61 26.26
N LEU A 431 7.46 -30.04 25.02
CA LEU A 431 8.19 -29.48 23.87
C LEU A 431 7.82 -28.02 23.60
N LEU A 432 6.52 -27.70 23.61
CA LEU A 432 6.02 -26.34 23.41
C LEU A 432 6.43 -25.42 24.57
N SER A 433 6.46 -25.93 25.81
CA SER A 433 6.90 -25.17 26.98
C SER A 433 8.38 -24.81 26.90
N LEU A 434 9.25 -25.73 26.48
CA LEU A 434 10.65 -25.44 26.22
C LEU A 434 10.81 -24.40 25.09
N LYS A 435 10.07 -24.57 23.98
CA LYS A 435 10.07 -23.62 22.85
C LYS A 435 9.69 -22.21 23.29
N SER A 436 8.63 -22.09 24.10
CA SER A 436 8.16 -20.82 24.67
C SER A 436 9.20 -20.20 25.61
N LEU A 437 9.77 -21.00 26.53
CA LEU A 437 10.82 -20.55 27.45
C LEU A 437 12.06 -20.01 26.71
N LEU A 438 12.53 -20.71 25.68
CA LEU A 438 13.64 -20.24 24.84
C LEU A 438 13.27 -18.93 24.12
N GLY A 439 12.03 -18.78 23.69
CA GLY A 439 11.49 -17.53 23.15
C GLY A 439 11.59 -16.35 24.13
N TYR A 440 11.23 -16.55 25.40
CA TYR A 440 11.39 -15.53 26.44
C TYR A 440 12.86 -15.18 26.71
N ILE A 441 13.74 -16.19 26.77
CA ILE A 441 15.18 -16.00 26.95
C ILE A 441 15.79 -15.21 25.77
N LYS A 442 15.31 -15.45 24.53
CA LYS A 442 15.77 -14.72 23.33
C LYS A 442 15.61 -13.21 23.49
N GLN A 443 14.52 -12.75 24.09
CA GLN A 443 14.21 -11.32 24.24
C GLN A 443 15.24 -10.56 25.09
N LYS A 444 16.01 -11.28 25.90
CA LYS A 444 17.00 -10.73 26.83
C LYS A 444 18.45 -11.06 26.42
N ALA A 445 18.63 -11.75 25.29
CA ALA A 445 19.94 -12.09 24.78
C ALA A 445 20.68 -10.82 24.31
N THR A 446 21.85 -10.56 24.88
CA THR A 446 22.73 -9.45 24.45
C THR A 446 23.40 -9.72 23.11
N ASP A 447 23.50 -10.98 22.72
CA ASP A 447 24.06 -11.43 21.44
C ASP A 447 23.09 -12.42 20.78
N LEU A 448 22.24 -11.89 19.90
CA LEU A 448 21.24 -12.67 19.18
C LEU A 448 21.87 -13.64 18.18
N ILE A 449 23.05 -13.35 17.63
CA ILE A 449 23.75 -14.24 16.69
C ILE A 449 24.22 -15.48 17.46
N LYS A 450 24.86 -15.30 18.60
CA LYS A 450 25.30 -16.40 19.47
C LYS A 450 24.11 -17.20 20.00
N TRP A 451 23.02 -16.53 20.36
CA TRP A 451 21.79 -17.21 20.79
C TRP A 451 21.22 -18.08 19.68
N GLU A 452 21.11 -17.55 18.45
CA GLU A 452 20.56 -18.28 17.30
C GLU A 452 21.46 -19.46 16.92
N GLN A 453 22.79 -19.32 17.04
CA GLN A 453 23.74 -20.43 16.87
C GLN A 453 23.57 -21.54 17.91
N GLN A 454 23.26 -21.18 19.17
CA GLN A 454 23.16 -22.13 20.26
C GLN A 454 21.79 -22.84 20.31
N PHE A 455 20.70 -22.09 20.15
CA PHE A 455 19.34 -22.59 20.37
C PHE A 455 18.50 -22.69 19.09
N GLY A 456 18.91 -22.07 17.97
CA GLY A 456 18.16 -22.13 16.71
C GLY A 456 18.01 -23.57 16.19
N VAL A 457 19.06 -24.39 16.32
CA VAL A 457 19.06 -25.81 15.94
C VAL A 457 18.16 -26.64 16.86
N VAL A 458 18.10 -26.30 18.16
CA VAL A 458 17.21 -26.94 19.15
C VAL A 458 15.75 -26.63 18.81
N LEU A 459 15.44 -25.38 18.51
CA LEU A 459 14.09 -24.95 18.12
C LEU A 459 13.62 -25.63 16.83
N HIS A 460 14.47 -25.68 15.81
CA HIS A 460 14.19 -26.42 14.60
C HIS A 460 13.92 -27.90 14.91
N ARG A 461 14.71 -28.51 15.81
CA ARG A 461 14.50 -29.90 16.17
C ARG A 461 13.17 -30.13 16.87
N ILE A 462 12.75 -29.24 17.77
CA ILE A 462 11.42 -29.29 18.41
C ILE A 462 10.32 -29.22 17.34
N ASP A 463 10.44 -28.27 16.40
CA ASP A 463 9.46 -28.12 15.31
C ASP A 463 9.39 -29.36 14.42
N GLU A 464 10.52 -30.01 14.13
CA GLU A 464 10.54 -31.30 13.43
C GLU A 464 9.79 -32.38 14.21
N VAL A 465 9.99 -32.51 15.52
CA VAL A 465 9.28 -33.52 16.33
C VAL A 465 7.76 -33.25 16.34
N LEU A 466 7.35 -31.99 16.51
CA LEU A 466 5.95 -31.62 16.53
C LEU A 466 5.27 -31.81 15.16
N ASN A 467 5.96 -31.47 14.07
CA ASN A 467 5.48 -31.71 12.71
C ASN A 467 5.34 -33.21 12.44
N ASP A 468 6.34 -34.02 12.86
CA ASP A 468 6.30 -35.46 12.73
C ASP A 468 5.10 -36.07 13.46
N LEU A 469 4.78 -35.59 14.67
CA LEU A 469 3.60 -35.99 15.43
C LEU A 469 2.30 -35.56 14.74
N SER A 470 2.22 -34.31 14.27
CA SER A 470 1.05 -33.75 13.57
C SER A 470 0.76 -34.43 12.22
N ASP A 471 1.79 -34.87 11.52
CA ASP A 471 1.68 -35.57 10.24
C ASP A 471 1.30 -37.05 10.43
N THR A 472 1.76 -37.66 11.52
CA THR A 472 1.55 -39.10 11.79
C THR A 472 0.23 -39.37 12.52
N TYR A 473 -0.20 -38.48 13.41
CA TYR A 473 -1.36 -38.68 14.28
C TYR A 473 -2.41 -37.58 14.07
N GLU A 474 -3.42 -37.86 13.25
CA GLU A 474 -4.49 -36.90 12.92
C GLU A 474 -5.17 -36.30 14.17
N ASN A 475 -5.37 -37.11 15.22
CA ASN A 475 -6.01 -36.72 16.48
C ASN A 475 -5.19 -35.71 17.31
N LEU A 476 -3.88 -35.58 17.06
CA LEU A 476 -3.00 -34.62 17.73
C LEU A 476 -2.86 -33.30 16.99
N ARG A 477 -3.19 -33.24 15.70
CA ARG A 477 -3.00 -32.03 14.89
C ARG A 477 -3.68 -30.80 15.47
N ASP A 478 -4.98 -30.91 15.76
CA ASP A 478 -5.75 -29.81 16.34
C ASP A 478 -5.35 -29.56 17.81
N ARG A 479 -4.91 -30.62 18.51
CA ARG A 479 -4.52 -30.56 19.92
C ARG A 479 -3.19 -29.85 20.13
N ILE A 480 -2.22 -30.05 19.24
CA ILE A 480 -0.94 -29.31 19.23
C ILE A 480 -1.19 -27.80 19.15
N PHE A 481 -2.13 -27.37 18.31
CA PHE A 481 -2.49 -25.95 18.21
C PHE A 481 -3.14 -25.42 19.51
N SER A 482 -4.09 -26.16 20.08
CA SER A 482 -4.72 -25.79 21.37
C SER A 482 -3.69 -25.68 22.50
N ILE A 483 -2.81 -26.68 22.63
CA ILE A 483 -1.77 -26.71 23.66
C ILE A 483 -0.78 -25.57 23.45
N GLN A 484 -0.49 -25.19 22.20
CA GLN A 484 0.35 -24.04 21.92
C GLN A 484 -0.27 -22.74 22.43
N GLU A 485 -1.57 -22.49 22.17
CA GLU A 485 -2.27 -21.31 22.70
C GLU A 485 -2.30 -21.28 24.24
N GLU A 486 -2.50 -22.45 24.86
CA GLU A 486 -2.49 -22.61 26.32
C GLU A 486 -1.10 -22.28 26.91
N VAL A 487 -0.03 -22.85 26.34
CA VAL A 487 1.36 -22.59 26.74
C VAL A 487 1.74 -21.12 26.54
N GLU A 488 1.33 -20.50 25.43
CA GLU A 488 1.56 -19.08 25.17
C GLU A 488 0.79 -18.19 26.16
N SER A 489 -0.34 -18.67 26.68
CA SER A 489 -1.12 -18.02 27.74
C SER A 489 -0.59 -18.28 29.15
N GLY A 490 0.49 -19.06 29.30
CA GLY A 490 1.18 -19.32 30.56
C GLY A 490 0.98 -20.72 31.15
N ASP A 491 0.21 -21.61 30.51
CA ASP A 491 -0.04 -22.98 30.98
C ASP A 491 1.10 -23.95 30.58
N LEU A 492 2.29 -23.65 31.10
CA LEU A 492 3.52 -24.41 30.90
C LEU A 492 3.47 -25.75 31.65
N HIS A 493 4.09 -26.79 31.08
CA HIS A 493 4.34 -28.03 31.81
C HIS A 493 5.12 -27.75 33.10
N ALA A 494 4.74 -28.40 34.22
CA ALA A 494 5.19 -28.08 35.57
C ALA A 494 6.72 -27.94 35.73
N TYR A 495 7.50 -28.78 35.05
CA TYR A 495 8.96 -28.65 35.04
C TYR A 495 9.42 -27.29 34.49
N TRP A 496 8.88 -26.87 33.34
CA TRP A 496 9.26 -25.62 32.68
C TRP A 496 8.64 -24.40 33.34
N LEU A 497 7.45 -24.55 33.93
CA LEU A 497 6.85 -23.50 34.77
C LEU A 497 7.78 -23.15 35.93
N ASN A 498 8.31 -24.13 36.66
CA ASN A 498 9.27 -23.88 37.74
C ASN A 498 10.54 -23.16 37.25
N HIS A 499 11.02 -23.46 36.04
CA HIS A 499 12.17 -22.79 35.45
C HIS A 499 11.83 -21.36 35.01
N PHE A 500 10.62 -21.15 34.48
CA PHE A 500 10.10 -19.83 34.12
C PHE A 500 9.95 -18.95 35.37
N GLU A 501 9.34 -19.46 36.45
CA GLU A 501 9.21 -18.77 37.73
C GLU A 501 10.58 -18.43 38.35
N LEU A 502 11.54 -19.36 38.30
CA LEU A 502 12.90 -19.08 38.76
C LEU A 502 13.55 -17.93 37.96
N LEU A 503 13.35 -17.89 36.64
CA LEU A 503 13.86 -16.81 35.81
C LEU A 503 13.13 -15.47 36.09
N LEU A 504 11.84 -15.49 36.43
CA LEU A 504 11.09 -14.33 36.89
C LEU A 504 11.64 -13.81 38.23
N ASP A 505 11.83 -14.69 39.21
CA ASP A 505 12.36 -14.37 40.54
C ASP A 505 13.77 -13.78 40.48
N LEU A 506 14.60 -14.29 39.56
CA LEU A 506 15.94 -13.76 39.30
C LEU A 506 15.92 -12.45 38.49
N GLY A 507 14.74 -11.98 38.04
CA GLY A 507 14.58 -10.77 37.24
C GLY A 507 15.13 -10.88 35.82
N TRP A 508 15.36 -12.10 35.33
CA TRP A 508 15.87 -12.35 33.99
C TRP A 508 14.78 -12.17 32.93
N ILE A 509 13.55 -12.59 33.23
CA ILE A 509 12.36 -12.36 32.42
C ILE A 509 11.33 -11.56 33.22
N SER A 510 10.37 -10.91 32.56
CA SER A 510 9.49 -9.89 33.16
C SER A 510 8.04 -10.04 32.72
#